data_AF-A0A8X6GVZ8-F1
#
_entry.id   AF-A0A8X6GVZ8-F1
#
_cell.length_a   1.000
_cell.length_b   1.000
_cell.length_c   1.000
_cell.angle_alpha   90.00
_cell.angle_beta   90.00
_cell.angle_gamma   90.00
#
_symmetry.space_group_name_H-M   'P 1'
#
loop_
_entity.id
_entity.type
_entity.pdbx_description
1 polymer ?
#
loop_
_entity_poly.entity_id
_entity_poly.type
_entity_poly.pdbx_seq_one_letter_code
_entity_poly.pdbx_strand_id
1 'polypeptide(L)'
;MIHLLKAWRNKHTFSNTCSTCCRKLDFGSFNFKTCCNQFYYLKTRSNHPVESIAVETRRYTFALPHLLKHTSSDQEFVVFNDPLYWQVSTTLIYEKVMKFVMGHPMTRRTQDVQPPEKSHFFYKQLQEAPLNHGSMVRRSCGKTTLMRQYVFGKRCILSMRGTISADSSLEPNELRVSTKLTHLVGQHVLVNRMPSLQPENVLDLKVVGTWQADCFGLPLEVLESLHADFDGDEINVWIFENMQSRAECMFLLNSRFQMGSKITGLKLSPCQDMLVVFYLMYDRINFLPYKDPHKDLKKTFRTLYDLYGSEKTYQWFNEMRLYYLDVLQNQIVFATTLEEILNLVERAKKSFSKFQKKIPEGCLTTQVLSKAKGSFYHLYQMVGSIGYQHYNINIKNSFWDGLNPCEAVAHATTSFDALLQSGKIWEPGYGYSKSVYNLQGLYVDYRGRLMDGKRMIEKDVLNTMDCTDLLSDGAFLELIRTKLKCRKRKYSNIN
;
A
#
# COMPACT_ATOMS: atom_id res chain seq x y z
N MET A 1 -39.70 31.56 -3.05
CA MET A 1 -38.67 30.49 -3.02
C MET A 1 -37.53 30.69 -4.04
N ILE A 2 -37.79 31.05 -5.31
CA ILE A 2 -36.73 31.35 -6.31
C ILE A 2 -35.88 32.59 -5.94
N HIS A 3 -36.46 33.58 -5.25
CA HIS A 3 -35.70 34.70 -4.69
C HIS A 3 -34.76 34.29 -3.54
N LEU A 4 -35.08 33.23 -2.79
CA LEU A 4 -34.22 32.72 -1.70
C LEU A 4 -32.96 32.05 -2.27
N LEU A 5 -33.09 31.31 -3.38
CA LEU A 5 -31.94 30.70 -4.08
C LEU A 5 -31.00 31.72 -4.72
N LYS A 6 -31.52 32.85 -5.22
CA LYS A 6 -30.67 33.96 -5.72
C LYS A 6 -29.98 34.74 -4.60
N ALA A 7 -30.65 34.94 -3.46
CA ALA A 7 -30.04 35.60 -2.30
C ALA A 7 -28.89 34.76 -1.70
N TRP A 8 -29.01 33.43 -1.77
CA TRP A 8 -27.98 32.49 -1.32
C TRP A 8 -26.64 32.59 -2.07
N ARG A 9 -26.66 33.16 -3.29
CA ARG A 9 -25.50 33.18 -4.19
C ARG A 9 -24.47 34.27 -3.88
N ASN A 10 -24.84 35.33 -3.15
CA ASN A 10 -24.04 36.56 -3.19
C ASN A 10 -23.48 37.06 -1.86
N LYS A 11 -24.05 36.80 -0.69
CA LYS A 11 -23.52 37.32 0.60
C LYS A 11 -23.96 36.46 1.78
N HIS A 12 -23.02 35.80 2.47
CA HIS A 12 -23.24 35.24 3.80
C HIS A 12 -22.59 36.14 4.85
N THR A 13 -23.35 36.54 5.87
CA THR A 13 -22.82 37.19 7.07
C THR A 13 -23.45 36.55 8.30
N PHE A 14 -22.63 36.12 9.25
CA PHE A 14 -23.06 35.51 10.52
C PHE A 14 -23.33 36.57 11.59
N SER A 15 -24.00 37.66 11.20
CA SER A 15 -24.26 38.79 12.08
C SER A 15 -25.73 38.79 12.52
N ASN A 16 -25.97 39.16 13.78
CA ASN A 16 -27.31 39.40 14.32
C ASN A 16 -27.87 40.79 13.93
N THR A 17 -27.23 41.44 12.97
CA THR A 17 -27.53 42.78 12.46
C THR A 17 -27.38 42.77 10.94
N CYS A 18 -28.30 43.43 10.24
CA CYS A 18 -28.23 43.58 8.80
C CYS A 18 -27.01 44.43 8.42
N SER A 19 -26.12 43.91 7.57
CA SER A 19 -24.94 44.65 7.09
C SER A 19 -25.28 45.86 6.23
N THR A 20 -26.49 45.91 5.66
CA THR A 20 -26.94 47.01 4.78
C THR A 20 -27.69 48.10 5.54
N CYS A 21 -28.62 47.74 6.42
CA CYS A 21 -29.47 48.71 7.12
C CYS A 21 -29.19 48.82 8.63
N CYS A 22 -28.18 48.09 9.13
CA CYS A 22 -27.76 48.06 10.54
C CYS A 22 -28.85 47.68 11.56
N ARG A 23 -30.04 47.28 11.13
CA ARG A 23 -31.11 46.83 12.03
C ARG A 23 -30.78 45.47 12.63
N LYS A 24 -31.08 45.31 13.92
CA LYS A 24 -30.98 44.03 14.63
C LYS A 24 -31.99 43.03 14.03
N LEU A 25 -31.52 41.83 13.72
CA LEU A 25 -32.29 40.79 13.07
C LEU A 25 -32.93 39.90 14.13
N ASP A 26 -34.26 39.94 14.21
CA ASP A 26 -35.04 39.04 15.06
C ASP A 26 -35.45 37.79 14.27
N PHE A 27 -34.90 36.63 14.62
CA PHE A 27 -35.07 35.37 13.87
C PHE A 27 -36.36 34.60 14.24
N GLY A 28 -37.05 34.98 15.32
CA GLY A 28 -38.29 34.31 15.75
C GLY A 28 -38.14 32.78 15.91
N SER A 29 -39.09 32.02 15.34
CA SER A 29 -39.09 30.55 15.35
C SER A 29 -38.22 29.90 14.26
N PHE A 30 -37.68 30.66 13.31
CA PHE A 30 -36.90 30.14 12.18
C PHE A 30 -35.40 30.34 12.39
N ASN A 31 -34.56 29.46 11.79
CA ASN A 31 -33.10 29.57 11.89
C ASN A 31 -32.49 30.59 10.91
N PHE A 32 -33.32 31.26 10.11
CA PHE A 32 -32.87 32.22 9.10
C PHE A 32 -33.85 33.38 8.92
N LYS A 33 -33.35 34.51 8.41
CA LYS A 33 -34.14 35.69 8.07
C LYS A 33 -33.56 36.42 6.87
N THR A 34 -34.41 37.07 6.08
CA THR A 34 -33.98 37.95 4.99
C THR A 34 -34.18 39.41 5.36
N CYS A 35 -33.18 40.25 5.04
CA CYS A 35 -33.25 41.70 5.21
C CYS A 35 -32.44 42.38 4.11
N CYS A 36 -32.96 43.46 3.50
CA CYS A 36 -32.30 44.19 2.40
C CYS A 36 -31.78 43.26 1.28
N ASN A 37 -32.59 42.29 0.86
CA ASN A 37 -32.24 41.26 -0.14
C ASN A 37 -31.01 40.39 0.21
N GLN A 38 -30.58 40.38 1.47
CA GLN A 38 -29.53 39.51 1.99
C GLN A 38 -30.11 38.46 2.94
N PHE A 39 -29.46 37.29 2.98
CA PHE A 39 -29.87 36.14 3.77
C PHE A 39 -28.97 35.98 5.01
N TYR A 40 -29.57 35.90 6.19
CA TYR A 40 -28.90 35.79 7.48
C TYR A 40 -29.34 34.51 8.17
N TYR A 41 -28.43 33.85 8.88
CA TYR A 41 -28.66 32.55 9.51
C TYR A 41 -28.10 32.51 10.95
N LEU A 42 -28.88 31.98 11.89
CA LEU A 42 -28.55 31.91 13.32
C LEU A 42 -27.88 30.56 13.65
N LYS A 43 -26.59 30.58 13.99
CA LYS A 43 -25.74 29.38 14.15
C LYS A 43 -26.09 28.49 15.37
N THR A 44 -26.96 28.95 16.27
CA THR A 44 -27.13 28.35 17.62
C THR A 44 -28.20 27.27 17.73
N ARG A 45 -29.03 27.02 16.71
CA ARG A 45 -30.03 25.93 16.74
C ARG A 45 -29.54 24.71 15.95
N SER A 46 -29.63 23.54 16.57
CA SER A 46 -29.24 22.25 16.00
C SER A 46 -29.91 22.00 14.64
N ASN A 47 -29.09 21.68 13.64
CA ASN A 47 -29.56 21.36 12.29
C ASN A 47 -30.21 19.97 12.28
N HIS A 48 -31.50 19.89 12.01
CA HIS A 48 -32.11 18.65 11.54
C HIS A 48 -31.85 18.50 10.03
N PRO A 49 -31.35 17.35 9.57
CA PRO A 49 -31.20 17.11 8.13
C PRO A 49 -32.58 17.10 7.49
N VAL A 50 -32.78 17.94 6.48
CA VAL A 50 -34.02 17.95 5.68
C VAL A 50 -33.95 16.77 4.72
N GLU A 51 -34.73 15.71 5.00
CA GLU A 51 -34.76 14.47 4.21
C GLU A 51 -35.52 14.63 2.89
N SER A 52 -36.50 15.54 2.84
CA SER A 52 -37.24 15.87 1.62
C SER A 52 -37.78 17.30 1.60
N ILE A 53 -38.04 17.84 0.41
CA ILE A 53 -38.73 19.12 0.20
C ILE A 53 -39.98 18.88 -0.60
N ALA A 54 -41.14 19.16 -0.03
CA ALA A 54 -42.40 19.21 -0.77
C ALA A 54 -42.59 20.60 -1.39
N VAL A 55 -42.86 20.67 -2.69
CA VAL A 55 -43.13 21.93 -3.41
C VAL A 55 -44.55 21.91 -3.91
N GLU A 56 -45.31 22.89 -3.47
CA GLU A 56 -46.74 23.01 -3.75
C GLU A 56 -47.02 23.35 -5.22
N THR A 57 -47.92 22.59 -5.86
CA THR A 57 -48.24 22.65 -7.30
C THR A 57 -49.65 23.20 -7.55
N ARG A 58 -50.02 24.30 -6.89
CA ARG A 58 -51.38 24.88 -6.87
C ARG A 58 -52.03 25.21 -8.24
N ARG A 59 -51.36 24.99 -9.37
CA ARG A 59 -51.87 25.29 -10.73
C ARG A 59 -51.30 24.37 -11.84
N TYR A 60 -50.73 23.21 -11.50
CA TYR A 60 -50.03 22.36 -12.48
C TYR A 60 -50.57 20.93 -12.45
N THR A 61 -51.15 20.47 -13.55
CA THR A 61 -51.62 19.08 -13.72
C THR A 61 -50.53 18.24 -14.39
N PHE A 62 -50.06 17.19 -13.71
CA PHE A 62 -49.08 16.25 -14.26
C PHE A 62 -49.76 15.28 -15.23
N ALA A 63 -49.28 15.21 -16.47
CA ALA A 63 -49.64 14.16 -17.40
C ALA A 63 -48.68 12.96 -17.23
N LEU A 64 -48.93 12.11 -16.23
CA LEU A 64 -48.11 10.91 -15.96
C LEU A 64 -48.95 9.64 -16.17
N PRO A 65 -48.72 8.85 -17.24
CA PRO A 65 -49.67 7.78 -17.62
C PRO A 65 -49.69 6.54 -16.71
N HIS A 66 -48.71 6.32 -15.81
CA HIS A 66 -48.56 4.95 -15.27
C HIS A 66 -48.10 4.77 -13.81
N LEU A 67 -47.88 5.83 -13.02
CA LEU A 67 -47.36 5.70 -11.64
C LEU A 67 -48.35 6.11 -10.54
N LEU A 68 -49.53 6.67 -10.87
CA LEU A 68 -50.54 7.10 -9.88
C LEU A 68 -51.44 5.98 -9.36
N LYS A 69 -51.25 4.71 -9.76
CA LYS A 69 -52.14 3.61 -9.35
C LYS A 69 -52.06 3.23 -7.86
N HIS A 70 -51.14 3.79 -7.08
CA HIS A 70 -50.96 3.43 -5.66
C HIS A 70 -50.98 4.57 -4.65
N THR A 71 -51.37 5.79 -5.03
CA THR A 71 -51.54 6.89 -4.07
C THR A 71 -52.88 7.59 -4.25
N SER A 72 -53.83 7.23 -3.39
CA SER A 72 -55.17 7.81 -3.30
C SER A 72 -55.15 9.17 -2.59
N SER A 73 -54.54 10.17 -3.21
CA SER A 73 -54.73 11.58 -2.86
C SER A 73 -54.28 12.45 -4.03
N ASP A 74 -55.07 13.48 -4.36
CA ASP A 74 -54.65 14.58 -5.23
C ASP A 74 -53.39 15.21 -4.63
N GLN A 75 -52.21 14.81 -5.12
CA GLN A 75 -50.96 15.34 -4.58
C GLN A 75 -50.79 16.81 -5.01
N GLU A 76 -51.08 17.72 -4.07
CA GLU A 76 -50.80 19.16 -4.17
C GLU A 76 -49.30 19.49 -4.13
N PHE A 77 -48.40 18.49 -4.07
CA PHE A 77 -46.98 18.70 -3.84
C PHE A 77 -46.10 17.75 -4.67
N VAL A 78 -44.99 18.28 -5.21
CA VAL A 78 -43.85 17.49 -5.70
C VAL A 78 -42.84 17.34 -4.58
N VAL A 79 -42.56 16.10 -4.19
CA VAL A 79 -41.56 15.80 -3.15
C VAL A 79 -40.20 15.55 -3.78
N PHE A 80 -39.24 16.43 -3.48
CA PHE A 80 -37.82 16.23 -3.77
C PHE A 80 -37.18 15.49 -2.61
N ASN A 81 -36.80 14.23 -2.82
CA ASN A 81 -35.98 13.50 -1.87
C ASN A 81 -34.51 13.97 -1.97
N ASP A 82 -33.82 14.04 -0.84
CA ASP A 82 -32.37 14.30 -0.71
C ASP A 82 -31.84 15.60 -1.35
N PRO A 83 -32.31 16.77 -0.92
CA PRO A 83 -31.85 18.05 -1.46
C PRO A 83 -30.44 18.39 -0.95
N LEU A 84 -29.42 17.83 -1.59
CA LEU A 84 -28.03 18.22 -1.35
C LEU A 84 -27.76 19.57 -2.02
N TYR A 85 -28.12 20.65 -1.30
CA TYR A 85 -27.95 22.06 -1.71
C TYR A 85 -26.51 22.51 -2.03
N TRP A 86 -25.52 21.66 -1.71
CA TRP A 86 -24.11 22.00 -1.70
C TRP A 86 -23.37 21.75 -3.02
N GLN A 87 -24.05 21.26 -4.06
CA GLN A 87 -23.45 21.02 -5.37
C GLN A 87 -24.18 21.74 -6.48
N VAL A 88 -23.43 22.56 -7.23
CA VAL A 88 -23.92 23.41 -8.32
C VAL A 88 -24.75 22.64 -9.33
N SER A 89 -24.35 21.41 -9.69
CA SER A 89 -25.08 20.56 -10.64
C SER A 89 -26.47 20.15 -10.13
N THR A 90 -26.58 19.71 -8.88
CA THR A 90 -27.86 19.33 -8.25
C THR A 90 -28.76 20.55 -8.08
N THR A 91 -28.19 21.66 -7.59
CA THR A 91 -28.91 22.92 -7.40
C THR A 91 -29.45 23.48 -8.73
N LEU A 92 -28.71 23.34 -9.83
CA LEU A 92 -29.16 23.75 -11.17
C LEU A 92 -30.32 22.89 -11.69
N ILE A 93 -30.33 21.58 -11.38
CA ILE A 93 -31.43 20.69 -11.75
C ILE A 93 -32.67 21.06 -10.94
N TYR A 94 -32.56 21.22 -9.61
CA TYR A 94 -33.67 21.69 -8.78
C TYR A 94 -34.18 23.06 -9.24
N GLU A 95 -33.30 24.01 -9.60
CA GLU A 95 -33.72 25.31 -10.12
C GLU A 95 -34.54 25.18 -11.42
N LYS A 96 -34.13 24.31 -12.35
CA LYS A 96 -34.88 24.05 -13.59
C LYS A 96 -36.25 23.46 -13.32
N VAL A 97 -36.33 22.49 -12.42
CA VAL A 97 -37.61 21.84 -12.07
C VAL A 97 -38.53 22.82 -11.35
N MET A 98 -38.01 23.62 -10.42
CA MET A 98 -38.78 24.66 -9.74
C MET A 98 -39.32 25.70 -10.71
N LYS A 99 -38.52 26.13 -11.69
CA LYS A 99 -38.99 27.03 -12.75
C LYS A 99 -40.09 26.38 -13.57
N PHE A 100 -39.99 25.08 -13.85
CA PHE A 100 -40.96 24.36 -14.67
C PHE A 100 -42.30 24.25 -13.96
N VAL A 101 -42.29 23.80 -12.71
CA VAL A 101 -43.49 23.68 -11.85
C VAL A 101 -44.18 25.03 -11.63
N MET A 102 -43.40 26.10 -11.47
CA MET A 102 -43.92 27.45 -11.23
C MET A 102 -44.28 28.21 -12.52
N GLY A 103 -44.16 27.59 -13.71
CA GLY A 103 -44.48 28.22 -15.00
C GLY A 103 -43.54 29.37 -15.37
N HIS A 104 -42.31 29.36 -14.87
CA HIS A 104 -41.30 30.36 -15.17
C HIS A 104 -40.40 29.95 -16.35
N PRO A 105 -39.83 30.93 -17.08
CA PRO A 105 -38.90 30.64 -18.16
C PRO A 105 -37.67 29.85 -17.71
N MET A 106 -37.31 28.81 -18.48
CA MET A 106 -36.14 27.97 -18.19
C MET A 106 -34.83 28.76 -18.24
N THR A 107 -34.70 29.61 -19.26
CA THR A 107 -33.57 30.51 -19.43
C THR A 107 -34.06 31.94 -19.58
N ARG A 108 -33.26 32.91 -19.13
CA ARG A 108 -33.59 34.33 -19.32
C ARG A 108 -33.50 34.79 -20.77
N ARG A 109 -32.78 34.05 -21.62
CA ARG A 109 -32.50 34.43 -23.01
C ARG A 109 -33.68 34.11 -23.93
N THR A 110 -34.25 32.91 -23.80
CA THR A 110 -35.33 32.46 -24.68
C THR A 110 -36.72 32.83 -24.16
N GLN A 111 -36.85 33.16 -22.87
CA GLN A 111 -38.13 33.38 -22.17
C GLN A 111 -39.15 32.22 -22.32
N ASP A 112 -38.70 31.08 -22.83
CA ASP A 112 -39.55 29.97 -23.22
C ASP A 112 -40.09 29.24 -21.96
N VAL A 113 -41.42 29.19 -21.84
CA VAL A 113 -42.14 28.49 -20.79
C VAL A 113 -42.57 27.14 -21.34
N GLN A 114 -41.98 26.07 -20.81
CA GLN A 114 -42.26 24.72 -21.31
C GLN A 114 -43.67 24.26 -20.88
N PRO A 115 -44.42 23.59 -21.78
CA PRO A 115 -45.76 23.13 -21.49
C PRO A 115 -45.80 21.95 -20.50
N PRO A 116 -46.91 21.75 -19.76
CA PRO A 116 -47.11 20.65 -18.80
C PRO A 116 -46.91 19.25 -19.36
N GLU A 117 -47.16 19.06 -20.65
CA GLU A 117 -46.97 17.80 -21.37
C GLU A 117 -45.50 17.32 -21.35
N LYS A 118 -44.55 18.25 -21.23
CA LYS A 118 -43.10 17.91 -21.12
C LYS A 118 -42.68 17.55 -19.70
N SER A 119 -43.61 17.46 -18.75
CA SER A 119 -43.32 17.09 -17.34
C SER A 119 -42.64 15.73 -17.23
N HIS A 120 -43.03 14.75 -18.05
CA HIS A 120 -42.37 13.45 -18.11
C HIS A 120 -40.89 13.56 -18.51
N PHE A 121 -40.55 14.43 -19.46
CA PHE A 121 -39.16 14.64 -19.88
C PHE A 121 -38.30 15.21 -18.75
N PHE A 122 -38.82 16.21 -18.03
CA PHE A 122 -38.12 16.79 -16.86
C PHE A 122 -38.01 15.81 -15.69
N TYR A 123 -39.03 14.99 -15.45
CA TYR A 123 -39.01 13.95 -14.43
C TYR A 123 -38.00 12.84 -14.77
N LYS A 124 -37.98 12.39 -16.02
CA LYS A 124 -36.99 11.42 -16.52
C LYS A 124 -35.58 12.02 -16.46
N GLN A 125 -35.40 13.29 -16.83
CA GLN A 125 -34.13 13.98 -16.69
C GLN A 125 -33.71 14.15 -15.23
N LEU A 126 -34.62 14.31 -14.27
CA LEU A 126 -34.31 14.30 -12.84
C LEU A 126 -33.78 12.93 -12.37
N GLN A 127 -34.37 11.84 -12.87
CA GLN A 127 -33.96 10.48 -12.54
C GLN A 127 -32.65 10.08 -13.22
N GLU A 128 -32.44 10.52 -14.47
CA GLU A 128 -31.33 10.11 -15.33
C GLU A 128 -30.17 11.11 -15.37
N ALA A 129 -30.38 12.37 -14.95
CA ALA A 129 -29.34 13.39 -15.03
C ALA A 129 -28.09 12.90 -14.31
N PRO A 130 -26.95 12.83 -15.01
CA PRO A 130 -25.69 12.55 -14.38
C PRO A 130 -25.34 13.77 -13.53
N LEU A 131 -25.78 13.77 -12.28
CA LEU A 131 -25.08 14.54 -11.25
C LEU A 131 -23.62 14.08 -11.37
N ASN A 132 -22.67 14.99 -11.58
CA ASN A 132 -21.24 14.65 -11.70
C ASN A 132 -20.70 13.90 -10.45
N HIS A 133 -21.46 13.84 -9.36
CA HIS A 133 -21.22 13.03 -8.17
C HIS A 133 -22.36 12.05 -7.84
N GLY A 134 -23.29 11.82 -8.76
CA GLY A 134 -24.44 10.94 -8.62
C GLY A 134 -25.46 11.34 -7.52
N SER A 135 -26.57 10.59 -7.46
CA SER A 135 -27.46 10.55 -6.28
C SER A 135 -26.68 10.07 -5.04
N MET A 136 -27.22 10.22 -3.82
CA MET A 136 -26.57 9.66 -2.62
C MET A 136 -26.24 8.17 -2.78
N VAL A 137 -27.11 7.42 -3.45
CA VAL A 137 -26.90 6.00 -3.77
C VAL A 137 -25.66 5.77 -4.65
N ARG A 138 -25.43 6.63 -5.65
CA ARG A 138 -24.19 6.57 -6.45
C ARG A 138 -22.95 7.05 -5.68
N ARG A 139 -23.11 7.81 -4.59
CA ARG A 139 -22.02 8.17 -3.67
C ARG A 139 -21.72 7.08 -2.64
N SER A 140 -22.67 6.20 -2.36
CA SER A 140 -22.49 5.04 -1.48
C SER A 140 -21.98 3.81 -2.24
N CYS A 141 -22.14 3.74 -3.56
CA CYS A 141 -21.75 2.59 -4.39
C CYS A 141 -20.53 2.87 -5.31
N GLY A 142 -19.56 1.96 -5.34
CA GLY A 142 -18.37 2.06 -6.22
C GLY A 142 -17.04 2.26 -5.49
N LYS A 143 -15.97 2.55 -6.25
CA LYS A 143 -14.59 2.74 -5.73
C LYS A 143 -14.34 4.17 -5.21
N THR A 144 -15.03 5.16 -5.75
CA THR A 144 -14.90 6.59 -5.43
C THR A 144 -15.94 7.08 -4.42
N THR A 145 -16.46 6.17 -3.60
CA THR A 145 -17.52 6.46 -2.65
C THR A 145 -17.01 7.29 -1.48
N LEU A 146 -17.93 8.02 -0.84
CA LEU A 146 -17.61 8.76 0.37
C LEU A 146 -17.06 7.84 1.47
N MET A 147 -17.61 6.62 1.59
CA MET A 147 -17.11 5.63 2.56
C MET A 147 -15.66 5.23 2.26
N ARG A 148 -15.31 4.93 1.01
CA ARG A 148 -13.91 4.57 0.68
C ARG A 148 -12.96 5.75 0.83
N GLN A 149 -13.36 6.95 0.40
CA GLN A 149 -12.52 8.14 0.39
C GLN A 149 -12.37 8.84 1.73
N TYR A 150 -13.35 8.72 2.62
CA TYR A 150 -13.37 9.45 3.89
C TYR A 150 -13.54 8.56 5.12
N VAL A 151 -13.91 7.29 4.99
CA VAL A 151 -13.95 6.37 6.14
C VAL A 151 -12.78 5.40 6.08
N PHE A 152 -12.55 4.74 4.95
CA PHE A 152 -11.47 3.76 4.83
C PHE A 152 -10.10 4.36 4.50
N GLY A 153 -10.03 5.39 3.65
CA GLY A 153 -8.75 5.97 3.24
C GLY A 153 -8.82 7.48 3.11
N LYS A 154 -8.50 8.19 4.20
CA LYS A 154 -8.38 9.66 4.20
C LYS A 154 -7.00 10.09 3.73
N ARG A 155 -6.92 11.28 3.12
CA ARG A 155 -5.63 11.94 2.87
C ARG A 155 -5.09 12.52 4.17
N CYS A 156 -3.88 12.13 4.54
CA CYS A 156 -3.17 12.66 5.70
C CYS A 156 -2.47 13.98 5.33
N ILE A 157 -2.39 14.92 6.28
CA ILE A 157 -1.71 16.21 6.08
C ILE A 157 -0.19 16.04 6.24
N LEU A 158 0.23 15.32 7.28
CA LEU A 158 1.64 15.10 7.63
C LEU A 158 2.20 13.87 6.91
N SER A 159 2.22 13.94 5.59
CA SER A 159 2.76 12.91 4.73
C SER A 159 3.52 13.50 3.55
N MET A 160 4.53 12.80 3.08
CA MET A 160 5.33 13.15 1.91
C MET A 160 5.57 11.92 1.04
N ARG A 161 5.96 12.17 -0.21
CA ARG A 161 6.30 11.14 -1.19
C ARG A 161 7.53 11.60 -1.96
N GLY A 162 8.43 10.68 -2.26
CA GLY A 162 9.68 10.98 -2.96
C GLY A 162 10.42 9.72 -3.37
N THR A 163 11.35 9.89 -4.29
CA THR A 163 12.21 8.81 -4.79
C THR A 163 13.17 8.33 -3.71
N ILE A 164 13.61 7.08 -3.84
CA ILE A 164 14.60 6.49 -2.94
C ILE A 164 15.97 6.35 -3.61
N SER A 165 17.01 6.44 -2.80
CA SER A 165 18.39 6.23 -3.23
C SER A 165 19.14 5.43 -2.17
N ALA A 166 20.12 4.65 -2.62
CA ALA A 166 20.89 3.78 -1.75
C ALA A 166 21.84 4.59 -0.86
N ASP A 167 21.84 4.30 0.43
CA ASP A 167 22.77 4.88 1.39
C ASP A 167 23.38 3.80 2.29
N SER A 168 24.57 3.35 1.93
CA SER A 168 25.35 2.36 2.67
C SER A 168 26.07 2.95 3.89
N SER A 169 25.78 4.18 4.31
CA SER A 169 26.25 4.69 5.61
C SER A 169 25.23 4.52 6.74
N LEU A 170 23.96 4.30 6.42
CA LEU A 170 22.85 4.22 7.39
C LEU A 170 22.67 2.85 8.03
N GLU A 171 22.37 2.79 9.33
CA GLU A 171 21.94 1.53 9.94
C GLU A 171 20.58 1.05 9.36
N PRO A 172 20.25 -0.25 9.45
CA PRO A 172 19.04 -0.81 8.83
C PRO A 172 17.69 -0.23 9.31
N ASN A 173 17.65 0.56 10.38
CA ASN A 173 16.43 1.20 10.88
C ASN A 173 16.49 2.73 10.76
N GLU A 174 17.41 3.25 9.94
CA GLU A 174 17.63 4.68 9.75
C GLU A 174 17.17 5.16 8.37
N LEU A 175 16.94 6.47 8.28
CA LEU A 175 16.54 7.17 7.06
C LEU A 175 17.35 8.46 6.93
N ARG A 176 17.83 8.75 5.71
CA ARG A 176 18.38 10.06 5.34
C ARG A 176 17.36 10.85 4.53
N VAL A 177 17.24 12.14 4.80
CA VAL A 177 16.26 13.01 4.13
C VAL A 177 16.95 14.18 3.42
N SER A 178 16.24 14.88 2.53
CA SER A 178 16.74 16.12 1.92
C SER A 178 17.05 17.19 3.00
N THR A 179 18.04 18.06 2.76
CA THR A 179 18.37 19.21 3.61
C THR A 179 17.18 20.13 3.87
N LYS A 180 16.19 20.14 2.97
CA LYS A 180 14.91 20.85 3.14
C LYS A 180 14.09 20.33 4.34
N LEU A 181 14.36 19.11 4.79
CA LEU A 181 13.65 18.41 5.86
C LEU A 181 14.50 18.27 7.14
N THR A 182 15.47 19.16 7.35
CA THR A 182 16.39 19.11 8.52
C THR A 182 15.65 19.06 9.87
N HIS A 183 14.46 19.65 9.98
CA HIS A 183 13.65 19.63 11.20
C HIS A 183 13.16 18.22 11.61
N LEU A 184 13.22 17.23 10.70
CA LEU A 184 12.86 15.83 10.99
C LEU A 184 14.01 15.04 11.60
N VAL A 185 15.25 15.54 11.59
CA VAL A 185 16.39 14.83 12.15
C VAL A 185 16.16 14.52 13.64
N GLY A 186 16.38 13.26 14.01
CA GLY A 186 16.11 12.71 15.33
C GLY A 186 14.69 12.16 15.51
N GLN A 187 13.78 12.37 14.57
CA GLN A 187 12.40 11.88 14.66
C GLN A 187 12.23 10.49 14.03
N HIS A 188 11.25 9.75 14.53
CA HIS A 188 10.78 8.50 13.94
C HIS A 188 9.67 8.79 12.93
N VAL A 189 9.76 8.16 11.77
CA VAL A 189 8.81 8.32 10.67
C VAL A 189 8.37 6.96 10.15
N LEU A 190 7.13 6.89 9.70
CA LEU A 190 6.60 5.72 9.03
C LEU A 190 6.97 5.75 7.56
N VAL A 191 7.50 4.67 7.03
CA VAL A 191 7.83 4.52 5.62
C VAL A 191 7.00 3.38 5.02
N ASN A 192 6.45 3.60 3.82
CA ASN A 192 5.73 2.58 3.07
C ASN A 192 6.01 2.74 1.57
N ARG A 193 6.23 1.61 0.90
CA ARG A 193 6.21 1.55 -0.56
C ARG A 193 4.87 0.98 -1.04
N MET A 194 4.20 1.72 -1.91
CA MET A 194 2.96 1.23 -2.53
C MET A 194 3.30 0.32 -3.74
N PRO A 195 2.53 -0.76 -3.98
CA PRO A 195 1.38 -1.24 -3.20
C PRO A 195 1.79 -2.01 -1.94
N SER A 196 1.05 -1.81 -0.84
CA SER A 196 1.26 -2.55 0.41
C SER A 196 0.54 -3.89 0.35
N LEU A 197 1.31 -4.97 0.13
CA LEU A 197 0.78 -6.33 0.06
C LEU A 197 0.75 -7.00 1.43
N GLN A 198 1.69 -6.63 2.30
CA GLN A 198 1.88 -7.22 3.61
C GLN A 198 2.07 -6.11 4.66
N PRO A 199 1.79 -6.37 5.95
CA PRO A 199 2.06 -5.41 7.03
C PRO A 199 3.51 -4.92 7.05
N GLU A 200 4.46 -5.78 6.65
CA GLU A 200 5.90 -5.51 6.65
C GLU A 200 6.34 -4.50 5.58
N ASN A 201 5.49 -4.18 4.59
CA ASN A 201 5.72 -3.08 3.66
C ASN A 201 5.66 -1.70 4.35
N VAL A 202 5.28 -1.66 5.64
CA VAL A 202 5.23 -0.46 6.47
C VAL A 202 6.24 -0.59 7.60
N LEU A 203 7.23 0.30 7.62
CA LEU A 203 8.35 0.26 8.56
C LEU A 203 8.46 1.57 9.34
N ASP A 204 8.88 1.48 10.60
CA ASP A 204 9.33 2.64 11.37
C ASP A 204 10.83 2.82 11.19
N LEU A 205 11.26 4.00 10.73
CA LEU A 205 12.66 4.37 10.57
C LEU A 205 12.96 5.68 11.30
N LYS A 206 14.18 5.78 11.85
CA LYS A 206 14.66 7.00 12.50
C LYS A 206 15.40 7.88 11.51
N VAL A 207 15.03 9.15 11.42
CA VAL A 207 15.75 10.12 10.60
C VAL A 207 17.03 10.54 11.32
N VAL A 208 18.19 10.32 10.73
CA VAL A 208 19.49 10.57 11.41
C VAL A 208 20.36 11.63 10.75
N GLY A 209 20.10 11.94 9.49
CA GLY A 209 20.91 12.89 8.75
C GLY A 209 20.19 13.49 7.56
N THR A 210 20.87 14.44 6.94
CA THR A 210 20.40 15.09 5.72
C THR A 210 21.43 15.02 4.61
N TRP A 211 20.98 15.16 3.37
CA TRP A 211 21.85 15.34 2.20
C TRP A 211 21.25 16.35 1.21
N GLN A 212 22.07 16.81 0.26
CA GLN A 212 21.65 17.81 -0.74
C GLN A 212 20.66 17.23 -1.77
N ALA A 213 20.58 15.90 -1.90
CA ALA A 213 19.71 15.27 -2.86
C ALA A 213 18.23 15.38 -2.44
N ASP A 214 17.35 15.60 -3.43
CA ASP A 214 15.90 15.67 -3.25
C ASP A 214 15.25 14.27 -3.28
N CYS A 215 15.84 13.33 -2.53
CA CYS A 215 15.36 11.95 -2.38
C CYS A 215 15.56 11.45 -0.94
N PHE A 216 14.98 10.29 -0.64
CA PHE A 216 15.18 9.60 0.63
C PHE A 216 16.32 8.59 0.52
N GLY A 217 17.27 8.65 1.45
CA GLY A 217 18.35 7.68 1.54
C GLY A 217 17.93 6.50 2.40
N LEU A 218 17.97 5.30 1.83
CA LEU A 218 17.62 4.05 2.51
C LEU A 218 18.81 3.07 2.52
N PRO A 219 18.96 2.29 3.61
CA PRO A 219 19.86 1.15 3.62
C PRO A 219 19.35 0.05 2.65
N LEU A 220 20.25 -0.79 2.15
CA LEU A 220 19.87 -1.84 1.18
C LEU A 220 19.06 -2.96 1.83
N GLU A 221 19.19 -3.12 3.15
CA GLU A 221 18.73 -4.31 3.88
C GLU A 221 17.25 -4.25 4.26
N VAL A 222 16.60 -3.10 4.07
CA VAL A 222 15.14 -2.93 4.24
C VAL A 222 14.36 -3.13 2.93
N LEU A 223 15.06 -3.20 1.79
CA LEU A 223 14.42 -3.22 0.48
C LEU A 223 13.51 -4.42 0.26
N GLU A 224 13.90 -5.61 0.72
CA GLU A 224 13.09 -6.83 0.54
C GLU A 224 11.73 -6.71 1.26
N SER A 225 11.69 -6.07 2.43
CA SER A 225 10.44 -5.82 3.17
C SER A 225 9.55 -4.79 2.48
N LEU A 226 10.16 -3.71 1.97
CA LEU A 226 9.44 -2.71 1.18
C LEU A 226 9.09 -3.24 -0.23
N HIS A 227 9.62 -4.39 -0.63
CA HIS A 227 9.64 -4.90 -2.01
C HIS A 227 10.19 -3.88 -3.01
N ALA A 228 11.12 -3.03 -2.56
CA ALA A 228 11.64 -1.88 -3.29
C ALA A 228 12.96 -2.19 -4.00
N ASP A 229 13.27 -1.42 -5.03
CA ASP A 229 14.58 -1.35 -5.65
C ASP A 229 15.01 0.12 -5.86
N PHE A 230 16.11 0.36 -6.57
CA PHE A 230 16.63 1.71 -6.82
C PHE A 230 16.57 2.08 -8.31
N ASP A 231 15.53 1.63 -9.03
CA ASP A 231 15.38 1.91 -10.48
C ASP A 231 14.50 3.14 -10.79
N GLY A 232 14.05 3.85 -9.76
CA GLY A 232 13.10 4.96 -9.87
C GLY A 232 11.94 4.88 -8.87
N ASP A 233 11.95 3.87 -8.01
CA ASP A 233 10.97 3.66 -6.95
C ASP A 233 10.78 4.87 -6.02
N GLU A 234 9.55 5.00 -5.52
CA GLU A 234 9.15 6.05 -4.59
C GLU A 234 8.54 5.45 -3.33
N ILE A 235 8.80 6.10 -2.19
CA ILE A 235 8.18 5.77 -0.91
C ILE A 235 7.28 6.91 -0.45
N ASN A 236 6.32 6.54 0.39
CA ASN A 236 5.54 7.49 1.18
C ASN A 236 6.09 7.49 2.61
N VAL A 237 6.19 8.69 3.19
CA VAL A 237 6.63 8.89 4.56
C VAL A 237 5.53 9.61 5.33
N TRP A 238 5.17 9.12 6.52
CA TRP A 238 4.24 9.79 7.43
C TRP A 238 4.95 10.21 8.71
N ILE A 239 4.56 11.38 9.22
CA ILE A 239 5.08 11.93 10.46
C ILE A 239 4.00 11.82 11.53
N PHE A 240 4.40 11.39 12.73
CA PHE A 240 3.53 11.28 13.89
C PHE A 240 3.72 12.48 14.81
N GLU A 241 2.63 13.13 15.24
CA GLU A 241 2.70 14.16 16.29
C GLU A 241 2.53 13.56 17.69
N ASN A 242 1.64 12.57 17.85
CA ASN A 242 1.33 11.96 19.15
C ASN A 242 2.44 11.01 19.61
N MET A 243 2.87 11.16 20.86
CA MET A 243 3.85 10.29 21.51
C MET A 243 3.39 8.83 21.58
N GLN A 244 2.09 8.56 21.81
CA GLN A 244 1.56 7.20 21.85
C GLN A 244 1.74 6.48 20.51
N SER A 245 1.38 7.15 19.40
CA SER A 245 1.54 6.60 18.06
C SER A 245 3.02 6.41 17.71
N ARG A 246 3.90 7.32 18.11
CA ARG A 246 5.36 7.15 17.94
C ARG A 246 5.86 5.91 18.67
N ALA A 247 5.46 5.73 19.93
CA ALA A 247 5.86 4.58 20.73
C ALA A 247 5.33 3.27 20.11
N GLU A 248 4.06 3.23 19.72
CA GLU A 248 3.44 2.07 19.07
C GLU A 248 4.17 1.68 17.78
N CYS A 249 4.40 2.64 16.87
CA CYS A 249 5.11 2.38 15.62
C CYS A 249 6.56 1.96 15.87
N MET A 250 7.27 2.63 16.79
CA MET A 250 8.63 2.27 17.15
C MET A 250 8.72 0.83 17.68
N PHE A 251 7.86 0.43 18.61
CA PHE A 251 7.92 -0.92 19.18
C PHE A 251 7.45 -2.02 18.22
N LEU A 252 6.43 -1.76 17.39
CA LEU A 252 5.82 -2.80 16.54
C LEU A 252 6.44 -2.90 15.15
N LEU A 253 6.87 -1.77 14.57
CA LEU A 253 7.26 -1.67 13.17
C LEU A 253 8.76 -1.51 12.96
N ASN A 254 9.51 -1.10 13.97
CA ASN A 254 10.97 -0.98 13.87
C ASN A 254 11.64 -2.35 13.91
N SER A 255 12.58 -2.59 13.00
CA SER A 255 13.29 -3.88 12.87
C SER A 255 14.18 -4.20 14.08
N ARG A 256 14.61 -3.20 14.85
CA ARG A 256 15.40 -3.42 16.09
C ARG A 256 14.58 -4.10 17.18
N PHE A 257 13.33 -3.69 17.34
CA PHE A 257 12.44 -4.21 18.40
C PHE A 257 11.67 -5.44 17.91
N GLN A 258 11.16 -5.41 16.68
CA GLN A 258 10.37 -6.50 16.11
C GLN A 258 10.87 -6.86 14.70
N MET A 259 11.86 -7.75 14.64
CA MET A 259 12.45 -8.21 13.37
C MET A 259 11.64 -9.34 12.71
N GLY A 260 10.92 -10.15 13.49
CA GLY A 260 10.17 -11.29 12.96
C GLY A 260 8.99 -10.89 12.09
N SER A 261 8.73 -11.69 11.06
CA SER A 261 7.56 -11.60 10.18
C SER A 261 6.97 -12.99 9.95
N LYS A 262 5.64 -13.07 9.88
CA LYS A 262 4.91 -14.32 9.60
C LYS A 262 5.04 -14.77 8.15
N ILE A 263 5.30 -13.83 7.25
CA ILE A 263 5.27 -14.06 5.80
C ILE A 263 6.68 -14.07 5.22
N THR A 264 7.49 -13.06 5.56
CA THR A 264 8.86 -12.90 5.03
C THR A 264 9.92 -13.56 5.92
N GLY A 265 9.55 -14.02 7.11
CA GLY A 265 10.47 -14.57 8.11
C GLY A 265 11.17 -13.48 8.91
N LEU A 266 11.96 -12.63 8.26
CA LEU A 266 12.61 -11.46 8.88
C LEU A 266 12.30 -10.19 8.08
N LYS A 267 12.17 -9.05 8.77
CA LYS A 267 12.00 -7.72 8.16
C LYS A 267 13.30 -7.14 7.60
N LEU A 268 14.44 -7.71 7.94
CA LEU A 268 15.73 -7.34 7.35
C LEU A 268 16.23 -8.50 6.50
N SER A 269 16.82 -8.16 5.36
CA SER A 269 17.40 -9.14 4.46
C SER A 269 18.81 -8.74 4.03
N PRO A 270 19.79 -9.66 4.04
CA PRO A 270 21.12 -9.40 3.51
C PRO A 270 21.05 -8.95 2.05
N CYS A 271 21.79 -7.88 1.72
CA CYS A 271 21.94 -7.45 0.34
C CYS A 271 22.78 -8.47 -0.48
N GLN A 272 22.73 -8.36 -1.81
CA GLN A 272 23.42 -9.30 -2.72
C GLN A 272 24.92 -9.38 -2.41
N ASP A 273 25.55 -8.23 -2.21
CA ASP A 273 26.98 -8.15 -1.95
C ASP A 273 27.36 -8.74 -0.58
N MET A 274 26.52 -8.54 0.44
CA MET A 274 26.70 -9.16 1.76
C MET A 274 26.65 -10.68 1.69
N LEU A 275 25.78 -11.25 0.84
CA LEU A 275 25.70 -12.70 0.62
C LEU A 275 26.99 -13.25 -0.02
N VAL A 276 27.53 -12.55 -1.03
CA VAL A 276 28.79 -12.92 -1.69
C VAL A 276 29.95 -12.90 -0.69
N VAL A 277 30.11 -11.81 0.06
CA VAL A 277 31.18 -11.67 1.05
C VAL A 277 31.09 -12.74 2.13
N PHE A 278 29.89 -13.01 2.64
CA PHE A 278 29.71 -14.07 3.64
C PHE A 278 30.13 -15.44 3.12
N TYR A 279 29.82 -15.76 1.86
CA TYR A 279 30.22 -17.02 1.25
C TYR A 279 31.74 -17.14 1.10
N LEU A 280 32.41 -16.08 0.64
CA LEU A 280 33.86 -16.04 0.41
C LEU A 280 34.65 -16.01 1.73
N MET A 281 34.21 -15.21 2.69
CA MET A 281 34.89 -14.97 3.97
C MET A 281 34.34 -15.82 5.12
N TYR A 282 33.55 -16.85 4.82
CA TYR A 282 32.80 -17.66 5.78
C TYR A 282 33.63 -18.08 7.01
N ASP A 283 34.85 -18.56 6.80
CA ASP A 283 35.72 -19.06 7.89
C ASP A 283 36.37 -17.93 8.71
N ARG A 284 36.50 -16.71 8.15
CA ARG A 284 37.09 -15.56 8.83
C ARG A 284 36.09 -14.83 9.74
N ILE A 285 34.79 -15.02 9.51
CA ILE A 285 33.72 -14.38 10.28
C ILE A 285 33.56 -15.09 11.62
N ASN A 286 34.12 -14.49 12.68
CA ASN A 286 34.16 -15.07 14.03
C ASN A 286 33.18 -14.43 15.02
N PHE A 287 32.66 -13.24 14.70
CA PHE A 287 31.74 -12.51 15.59
C PHE A 287 30.31 -13.07 15.55
N LEU A 288 29.94 -13.78 14.48
CA LEU A 288 28.67 -14.49 14.41
C LEU A 288 28.70 -15.77 15.28
N PRO A 289 27.78 -15.94 16.24
CA PRO A 289 27.81 -17.09 17.14
C PRO A 289 27.30 -18.38 16.48
N TYR A 290 26.58 -18.25 15.36
CA TYR A 290 26.13 -19.36 14.53
C TYR A 290 26.36 -18.99 13.06
N LYS A 291 26.72 -19.98 12.26
CA LYS A 291 26.83 -19.89 10.80
C LYS A 291 26.23 -21.15 10.18
N ASP A 292 25.35 -21.00 9.21
CA ASP A 292 24.72 -22.13 8.54
C ASP A 292 25.77 -22.97 7.77
N PRO A 293 25.80 -24.30 7.94
CA PRO A 293 26.80 -25.16 7.30
C PRO A 293 26.81 -25.11 5.77
N HIS A 294 25.70 -24.71 5.13
CA HIS A 294 25.61 -24.54 3.69
C HIS A 294 25.98 -23.12 3.23
N LYS A 295 26.57 -22.31 4.12
CA LYS A 295 26.96 -20.91 3.86
C LYS A 295 25.78 -20.01 3.46
N ASP A 296 24.60 -20.27 4.03
CA ASP A 296 23.38 -19.49 3.78
C ASP A 296 23.19 -18.42 4.88
N LEU A 297 23.47 -17.17 4.54
CA LEU A 297 23.37 -16.06 5.50
C LEU A 297 21.93 -15.75 5.91
N LYS A 298 20.94 -15.89 4.99
CA LYS A 298 19.53 -15.67 5.33
C LYS A 298 19.07 -16.67 6.41
N LYS A 299 19.42 -17.94 6.24
CA LYS A 299 19.17 -18.98 7.26
C LYS A 299 19.95 -18.75 8.54
N THR A 300 21.19 -18.26 8.43
CA THR A 300 22.02 -17.89 9.57
C THR A 300 21.32 -16.85 10.44
N PHE A 301 20.87 -15.74 9.84
CA PHE A 301 20.13 -14.71 10.59
C PHE A 301 18.78 -15.18 11.12
N ARG A 302 18.06 -16.02 10.38
CA ARG A 302 16.82 -16.62 10.91
C ARG A 302 17.09 -17.45 12.17
N THR A 303 18.14 -18.26 12.14
CA THR A 303 18.55 -19.07 13.29
C THR A 303 19.00 -18.19 14.46
N LEU A 304 19.73 -17.11 14.20
CA LEU A 304 20.13 -16.15 15.24
C LEU A 304 18.94 -15.44 15.87
N TYR A 305 17.96 -15.04 15.05
CA TYR A 305 16.70 -14.47 15.53
C TYR A 305 15.94 -15.43 16.44
N ASP A 306 15.78 -16.67 16.01
CA ASP A 306 15.07 -17.70 16.78
C ASP A 306 15.77 -18.01 18.12
N LEU A 307 17.10 -17.90 18.18
CA LEU A 307 17.90 -18.20 19.38
C LEU A 307 18.04 -17.01 20.34
N TYR A 308 18.14 -15.79 19.82
CA TYR A 308 18.58 -14.61 20.59
C TYR A 308 17.62 -13.41 20.51
N GLY A 309 16.58 -13.47 19.70
CA GLY A 309 15.58 -12.42 19.53
C GLY A 309 16.04 -11.25 18.64
N SER A 310 15.15 -10.27 18.47
CA SER A 310 15.34 -9.12 17.57
C SER A 310 16.59 -8.30 17.85
N GLU A 311 16.81 -7.88 19.11
CA GLU A 311 17.83 -6.87 19.43
C GLU A 311 19.26 -7.36 19.17
N LYS A 312 19.60 -8.56 19.64
CA LYS A 312 20.93 -9.15 19.39
C LYS A 312 21.14 -9.45 17.92
N THR A 313 20.11 -9.95 17.25
CA THR A 313 20.18 -10.25 15.82
C THR A 313 20.41 -8.99 15.00
N TYR A 314 19.73 -7.90 15.35
CA TYR A 314 19.94 -6.58 14.76
C TYR A 314 21.39 -6.11 14.92
N GLN A 315 21.99 -6.27 16.10
CA GLN A 315 23.40 -5.91 16.34
C GLN A 315 24.36 -6.69 15.42
N TRP A 316 24.25 -8.02 15.38
CA TRP A 316 25.08 -8.83 14.49
C TRP A 316 24.82 -8.55 13.01
N PHE A 317 23.60 -8.18 12.66
CA PHE A 317 23.26 -7.77 11.30
C PHE A 317 23.99 -6.48 10.93
N ASN A 318 24.04 -5.49 11.84
CA ASN A 318 24.81 -4.27 11.64
C ASN A 318 26.32 -4.51 11.62
N GLU A 319 26.84 -5.43 12.45
CA GLU A 319 28.25 -5.82 12.41
C GLU A 319 28.62 -6.50 11.08
N MET A 320 27.78 -7.42 10.60
CA MET A 320 27.93 -8.03 9.27
C MET A 320 27.89 -7.00 8.15
N ARG A 321 27.04 -5.99 8.30
CA ARG A 321 26.95 -4.86 7.38
C ARG A 321 28.26 -4.08 7.28
N LEU A 322 28.80 -3.66 8.42
CA LEU A 322 30.09 -2.96 8.46
C LEU A 322 31.23 -3.83 7.92
N TYR A 323 31.23 -5.12 8.26
CA TYR A 323 32.24 -6.07 7.82
C TYR A 323 32.24 -6.25 6.30
N TYR A 324 31.09 -6.45 5.66
CA TYR A 324 31.07 -6.68 4.21
C TYR A 324 31.49 -5.42 3.43
N LEU A 325 31.11 -4.23 3.92
CA LEU A 325 31.51 -2.97 3.31
C LEU A 325 33.04 -2.79 3.37
N ASP A 326 33.67 -3.08 4.51
CA ASP A 326 35.13 -3.06 4.64
C ASP A 326 35.81 -4.04 3.67
N VAL A 327 35.30 -5.27 3.60
CA VAL A 327 35.87 -6.31 2.73
C VAL A 327 35.80 -5.90 1.25
N LEU A 328 34.69 -5.33 0.80
CA LEU A 328 34.54 -4.90 -0.60
C LEU A 328 35.35 -3.65 -0.94
N GLN A 329 35.55 -2.75 0.03
CA GLN A 329 36.34 -1.54 -0.18
C GLN A 329 37.85 -1.83 -0.16
N ASN A 330 38.29 -2.72 0.72
CA ASN A 330 39.71 -2.83 1.06
C ASN A 330 40.36 -4.19 0.72
N GLN A 331 39.59 -5.27 0.56
CA GLN A 331 40.15 -6.63 0.52
C GLN A 331 39.88 -7.40 -0.77
N ILE A 332 38.71 -7.25 -1.37
CA ILE A 332 38.28 -8.05 -2.53
C ILE A 332 37.86 -7.14 -3.69
N VAL A 333 38.32 -7.47 -4.88
CA VAL A 333 37.73 -6.98 -6.14
C VAL A 333 36.84 -8.08 -6.70
N PHE A 334 35.54 -7.82 -6.74
CA PHE A 334 34.55 -8.77 -7.28
C PHE A 334 34.09 -8.30 -8.66
N ALA A 335 34.65 -8.88 -9.72
CA ALA A 335 34.38 -8.50 -11.09
C ALA A 335 34.36 -9.72 -12.01
N THR A 336 33.39 -9.75 -12.93
CA THR A 336 33.31 -10.78 -13.97
C THR A 336 34.36 -10.52 -15.04
N THR A 337 35.11 -11.55 -15.42
CA THR A 337 36.14 -11.46 -16.45
C THR A 337 35.73 -12.20 -17.72
N LEU A 338 36.31 -11.82 -18.86
CA LEU A 338 36.08 -12.52 -20.13
C LEU A 338 36.56 -13.97 -20.08
N GLU A 339 37.70 -14.22 -19.42
CA GLU A 339 38.27 -15.57 -19.25
C GLU A 339 37.32 -16.50 -18.49
N GLU A 340 36.66 -15.99 -17.45
CA GLU A 340 35.63 -16.73 -16.71
C GLU A 340 34.47 -17.14 -17.64
N ILE A 341 33.98 -16.21 -18.46
CA ILE A 341 32.89 -16.48 -19.41
C ILE A 341 33.33 -17.53 -20.44
N LEU A 342 34.53 -17.43 -21.00
CA LEU A 342 35.04 -18.40 -21.98
C LEU A 342 35.15 -19.82 -21.38
N ASN A 343 35.63 -19.94 -20.14
CA ASN A 343 35.68 -21.23 -19.43
C ASN A 343 34.27 -21.80 -19.20
N LEU A 344 33.29 -20.95 -18.90
CA LEU A 344 31.89 -21.37 -18.80
C LEU A 344 31.34 -21.87 -20.13
N VAL A 345 31.61 -21.18 -21.24
CA VAL A 345 31.19 -21.60 -22.61
C VAL A 345 31.75 -22.96 -22.96
N GLU A 346 33.04 -23.21 -22.71
CA GLU A 346 33.66 -24.52 -23.00
C GLU A 346 32.98 -25.67 -22.27
N ARG A 347 32.58 -25.43 -21.01
CA ARG A 347 31.92 -26.44 -20.17
C ARG A 347 30.44 -26.61 -20.49
N ALA A 348 29.78 -25.55 -20.93
CA ALA A 348 28.36 -25.52 -21.27
C ALA A 348 28.03 -26.26 -22.58
N LYS A 349 29.03 -26.62 -23.40
CA LYS A 349 28.86 -27.55 -24.54
C LYS A 349 28.34 -28.94 -24.14
N LYS A 350 28.39 -29.29 -22.85
CA LYS A 350 27.85 -30.54 -22.30
C LYS A 350 26.42 -30.34 -21.83
N SER A 351 25.64 -31.42 -21.71
CA SER A 351 24.27 -31.36 -21.17
C SER A 351 24.19 -30.62 -19.82
N PHE A 352 23.08 -29.94 -19.55
CA PHE A 352 22.84 -29.22 -18.29
C PHE A 352 23.18 -30.04 -17.03
N SER A 353 22.80 -31.33 -17.02
CA SER A 353 23.10 -32.26 -15.92
C SER A 353 24.60 -32.47 -15.68
N LYS A 354 25.43 -32.39 -16.72
CA LYS A 354 26.89 -32.46 -16.63
C LYS A 354 27.48 -31.09 -16.26
N PHE A 355 26.90 -30.00 -16.77
CA PHE A 355 27.29 -28.63 -16.43
C PHE A 355 27.15 -28.39 -14.92
N GLN A 356 26.01 -28.77 -14.32
CA GLN A 356 25.76 -28.60 -12.88
C GLN A 356 26.75 -29.36 -11.99
N LYS A 357 27.34 -30.47 -12.46
CA LYS A 357 28.27 -31.28 -11.67
C LYS A 357 29.73 -30.78 -11.69
N LYS A 358 30.11 -29.96 -12.69
CA LYS A 358 31.51 -29.54 -12.90
C LYS A 358 31.60 -28.03 -13.12
N ILE A 359 31.13 -27.26 -12.15
CA ILE A 359 31.11 -25.80 -12.19
C ILE A 359 32.52 -25.26 -11.86
N PRO A 360 33.09 -24.36 -12.68
CA PRO A 360 34.37 -23.71 -12.36
C PRO A 360 34.20 -22.72 -11.19
N GLU A 361 35.29 -22.47 -10.47
CA GLU A 361 35.36 -21.33 -9.56
C GLU A 361 35.43 -20.03 -10.37
N GLY A 362 34.70 -19.02 -9.94
CA GLY A 362 34.53 -17.75 -10.65
C GLY A 362 33.56 -16.82 -9.92
N CYS A 363 33.49 -15.55 -10.32
CA CYS A 363 32.59 -14.58 -9.71
C CYS A 363 31.12 -14.91 -9.98
N LEU A 364 30.75 -15.27 -11.22
CA LEU A 364 29.38 -15.63 -11.59
C LEU A 364 28.92 -16.91 -10.89
N THR A 365 29.82 -17.89 -10.76
CA THR A 365 29.51 -19.15 -10.07
C THR A 365 29.40 -18.92 -8.56
N THR A 366 30.25 -18.06 -7.99
CA THR A 366 30.14 -17.60 -6.60
C THR A 366 28.84 -16.85 -6.34
N GLN A 367 28.38 -16.01 -7.28
CA GLN A 367 27.13 -15.26 -7.15
C GLN A 367 25.91 -16.19 -7.07
N VAL A 368 25.91 -17.29 -7.84
CA VAL A 368 24.87 -18.32 -7.78
C VAL A 368 24.98 -19.18 -6.52
N LEU A 369 26.19 -19.61 -6.14
CA LEU A 369 26.42 -20.45 -4.96
C LEU A 369 26.10 -19.74 -3.65
N SER A 370 26.42 -18.45 -3.56
CA SER A 370 26.04 -17.56 -2.44
C SER A 370 24.55 -17.21 -2.42
N LYS A 371 23.79 -17.57 -3.46
CA LYS A 371 22.38 -17.19 -3.67
C LYS A 371 22.16 -15.68 -3.74
N ALA A 372 23.20 -14.91 -4.07
CA ALA A 372 23.11 -13.47 -4.23
C ALA A 372 22.26 -13.10 -5.45
N LYS A 373 22.52 -13.74 -6.59
CA LYS A 373 21.74 -13.53 -7.82
C LYS A 373 21.92 -14.69 -8.80
N GLY A 374 20.84 -14.98 -9.54
CA GLY A 374 20.86 -15.98 -10.60
C GLY A 374 20.73 -17.41 -10.10
N SER A 375 20.76 -18.35 -11.04
CA SER A 375 20.69 -19.78 -10.79
C SER A 375 21.58 -20.51 -11.80
N PHE A 376 21.86 -21.79 -11.57
CA PHE A 376 22.61 -22.59 -12.55
C PHE A 376 21.91 -22.68 -13.90
N TYR A 377 20.58 -22.57 -13.93
CA TYR A 377 19.82 -22.53 -15.16
C TYR A 377 20.11 -21.23 -15.93
N HIS A 378 20.09 -20.07 -15.26
CA HIS A 378 20.44 -18.79 -15.88
C HIS A 378 21.88 -18.80 -16.45
N LEU A 379 22.86 -19.32 -15.69
CA LEU A 379 24.23 -19.46 -16.19
C LEU A 379 24.29 -20.34 -17.44
N TYR A 380 23.56 -21.45 -17.46
CA TYR A 380 23.53 -22.34 -18.62
C TYR A 380 22.80 -21.72 -19.82
N GLN A 381 21.77 -20.91 -19.62
CA GLN A 381 21.10 -20.19 -20.70
C GLN A 381 22.01 -19.12 -21.33
N MET A 382 22.87 -18.49 -20.53
CA MET A 382 23.84 -17.52 -21.03
C MET A 382 24.81 -18.12 -22.03
N VAL A 383 25.36 -19.32 -21.77
CA VAL A 383 26.50 -19.86 -22.52
C VAL A 383 26.29 -21.23 -23.18
N GLY A 384 25.21 -21.94 -22.84
CA GLY A 384 24.95 -23.30 -23.28
C GLY A 384 23.77 -23.40 -24.25
N SER A 385 22.56 -23.29 -23.73
CA SER A 385 21.33 -23.27 -24.54
C SER A 385 20.18 -22.69 -23.74
N ILE A 386 19.32 -21.88 -24.37
CA ILE A 386 18.11 -21.35 -23.70
C ILE A 386 17.14 -22.47 -23.32
N GLY A 387 17.00 -23.49 -24.18
CA GLY A 387 16.15 -24.65 -23.96
C GLY A 387 14.71 -24.46 -24.46
N TYR A 388 13.80 -25.28 -23.93
CA TYR A 388 12.41 -25.31 -24.36
C TYR A 388 11.63 -24.04 -23.99
N GLN A 389 10.90 -23.51 -24.96
CA GLN A 389 9.97 -22.39 -24.85
C GLN A 389 8.51 -22.86 -24.96
N HIS A 390 7.56 -21.94 -24.82
CA HIS A 390 6.15 -22.25 -25.09
C HIS A 390 5.96 -22.81 -26.52
N TYR A 391 4.95 -23.66 -26.70
CA TYR A 391 4.69 -24.42 -27.93
C TYR A 391 5.76 -25.47 -28.31
N ASN A 392 6.50 -26.01 -27.32
CA ASN A 392 7.52 -27.07 -27.52
C ASN A 392 8.66 -26.69 -28.48
N ILE A 393 8.89 -25.40 -28.69
CA ILE A 393 10.03 -24.92 -29.49
C ILE A 393 11.28 -25.02 -28.63
N ASN A 394 12.26 -25.81 -29.08
CA ASN A 394 13.54 -25.94 -28.38
C ASN A 394 14.58 -25.01 -28.98
N ILE A 395 15.01 -24.00 -28.21
CA ILE A 395 16.07 -23.08 -28.60
C ILE A 395 17.41 -23.71 -28.22
N LYS A 396 18.21 -24.03 -29.24
CA LYS A 396 19.52 -24.67 -29.03
C LYS A 396 20.63 -23.66 -28.78
N ASN A 397 20.52 -22.47 -29.37
CA ASN A 397 21.51 -21.42 -29.20
C ASN A 397 21.43 -20.81 -27.79
N SER A 398 22.58 -20.32 -27.32
CA SER A 398 22.70 -19.56 -26.08
C SER A 398 22.58 -18.05 -26.32
N PHE A 399 22.50 -17.26 -25.25
CA PHE A 399 22.58 -15.80 -25.39
C PHE A 399 23.97 -15.33 -25.86
N TRP A 400 25.02 -16.10 -25.57
CA TRP A 400 26.38 -15.83 -26.03
C TRP A 400 26.55 -16.05 -27.53
N ASP A 401 25.99 -17.15 -28.06
CA ASP A 401 26.07 -17.46 -29.50
C ASP A 401 25.19 -16.53 -30.34
N GLY A 402 24.14 -15.97 -29.73
CA GLY A 402 23.13 -15.16 -30.39
C GLY A 402 21.99 -16.02 -30.96
N LEU A 403 20.78 -15.46 -30.92
CA LEU A 403 19.57 -16.16 -31.36
C LEU A 403 19.33 -15.96 -32.85
N ASN A 404 18.93 -17.04 -33.53
CA ASN A 404 18.43 -16.93 -34.90
C ASN A 404 17.10 -16.17 -34.92
N PRO A 405 16.70 -15.52 -36.04
CA PRO A 405 15.44 -14.77 -36.11
C PRO A 405 14.21 -15.55 -35.63
N CYS A 406 14.08 -16.83 -36.01
CA CYS A 406 12.98 -17.68 -35.56
C CYS A 406 13.02 -17.98 -34.05
N GLU A 407 14.21 -18.22 -33.49
CA GLU A 407 14.39 -18.46 -32.05
C GLU A 407 14.13 -17.20 -31.24
N ALA A 408 14.56 -16.04 -31.73
CA ALA A 408 14.30 -14.75 -31.12
C ALA A 408 12.80 -14.46 -31.05
N VAL A 409 12.05 -14.73 -32.12
CA VAL A 409 10.58 -14.61 -32.12
C VAL A 409 9.95 -15.58 -31.13
N ALA A 410 10.37 -16.85 -31.11
CA ALA A 410 9.83 -17.84 -30.17
C ALA A 410 10.08 -17.46 -28.70
N HIS A 411 11.27 -16.95 -28.38
CA HIS A 411 11.62 -16.47 -27.05
C HIS A 411 10.83 -15.20 -26.67
N ALA A 412 10.66 -14.29 -27.63
CA ALA A 412 9.88 -13.07 -27.45
C ALA A 412 8.39 -13.38 -27.17
N THR A 413 7.80 -14.34 -27.88
CA THR A 413 6.41 -14.78 -27.62
C THR A 413 6.25 -15.32 -26.20
N THR A 414 7.18 -16.16 -25.75
CA THR A 414 7.16 -16.71 -24.38
C THR A 414 7.29 -15.60 -23.34
N SER A 415 8.16 -14.63 -23.59
CA SER A 415 8.35 -13.45 -22.74
C SER A 415 7.09 -12.58 -22.70
N PHE A 416 6.43 -12.40 -23.83
CA PHE A 416 5.17 -11.65 -23.93
C PHE A 416 4.04 -12.32 -23.13
N ASP A 417 3.90 -13.64 -23.23
CA ASP A 417 2.91 -14.39 -22.43
C ASP A 417 3.17 -14.25 -20.93
N ALA A 418 4.43 -14.28 -20.50
CA ALA A 418 4.81 -14.05 -19.11
C ALA A 418 4.47 -12.61 -18.67
N LEU A 419 4.71 -11.60 -19.51
CA LEU A 419 4.32 -10.22 -19.24
C LEU A 419 2.80 -10.05 -19.13
N LEU A 420 2.02 -10.73 -19.98
CA LEU A 420 0.56 -10.72 -19.91
C LEU A 420 0.06 -11.34 -18.59
N GLN A 421 0.66 -12.45 -18.15
CA GLN A 421 0.34 -13.05 -16.85
C GLN A 421 0.69 -12.12 -15.69
N SER A 422 1.87 -11.48 -15.76
CA SER A 422 2.32 -10.49 -14.78
C SER A 422 1.38 -9.27 -14.70
N GLY A 423 0.75 -8.91 -15.83
CA GLY A 423 -0.22 -7.82 -15.92
C GLY A 423 -1.57 -8.08 -15.25
N LYS A 424 -1.89 -9.33 -14.88
CA LYS A 424 -3.17 -9.71 -14.22
C LYS A 424 -3.18 -9.42 -12.72
N ILE A 425 -2.68 -8.25 -12.31
CA ILE A 425 -2.52 -7.85 -10.91
C ILE A 425 -3.88 -7.75 -10.17
N TRP A 426 -4.98 -7.50 -10.89
CA TRP A 426 -6.31 -7.34 -10.29
C TRP A 426 -6.89 -8.63 -9.70
N GLU A 427 -6.51 -9.80 -10.23
CA GLU A 427 -7.05 -11.10 -9.80
C GLU A 427 -6.68 -11.40 -8.34
N PRO A 428 -5.39 -11.44 -7.96
CA PRO A 428 -5.00 -11.65 -6.57
C PRO A 428 -5.42 -10.47 -5.67
N GLY A 429 -5.34 -9.22 -6.18
CA GLY A 429 -5.67 -8.03 -5.38
C GLY A 429 -7.13 -7.97 -4.90
N TYR A 430 -8.07 -8.41 -5.75
CA TYR A 430 -9.48 -8.47 -5.36
C TYR A 430 -9.76 -9.58 -4.35
N GLY A 431 -9.17 -10.76 -4.56
CA GLY A 431 -9.25 -11.88 -3.62
C GLY A 431 -8.71 -11.52 -2.24
N TYR A 432 -7.52 -10.92 -2.20
CA TYR A 432 -6.90 -10.42 -0.97
C TYR A 432 -7.79 -9.42 -0.24
N SER A 433 -8.30 -8.40 -0.95
CA SER A 433 -9.19 -7.40 -0.34
C SER A 433 -10.43 -8.03 0.29
N LYS A 434 -11.06 -9.00 -0.40
CA LYS A 434 -12.23 -9.70 0.11
C LYS A 434 -11.91 -10.48 1.39
N SER A 435 -10.77 -11.15 1.44
CA SER A 435 -10.31 -11.86 2.64
C SER A 435 -10.07 -10.90 3.81
N VAL A 436 -9.39 -9.78 3.57
CA VAL A 436 -9.15 -8.77 4.62
C VAL A 436 -10.46 -8.23 5.18
N TYR A 437 -11.42 -7.82 4.33
CA TYR A 437 -12.71 -7.31 4.80
C TYR A 437 -13.53 -8.35 5.59
N ASN A 438 -13.40 -9.63 5.27
CA ASN A 438 -14.10 -10.70 5.98
C ASN A 438 -13.44 -11.07 7.31
N LEU A 439 -12.12 -10.88 7.45
CA LEU A 439 -11.35 -11.35 8.60
C LEU A 439 -10.90 -10.22 9.56
N GLN A 440 -11.03 -8.94 9.17
CA GLN A 440 -10.58 -7.79 9.97
C GLN A 440 -11.21 -7.68 11.36
N GLY A 441 -12.37 -8.30 11.59
CA GLY A 441 -13.06 -8.30 12.89
C GLY A 441 -12.55 -9.38 13.87
N LEU A 442 -11.72 -10.31 13.38
CA LEU A 442 -11.20 -11.40 14.18
C LEU A 442 -10.04 -10.95 15.06
N TYR A 443 -10.09 -11.35 16.33
CA TYR A 443 -9.00 -11.15 17.29
C TYR A 443 -8.91 -12.32 18.26
N VAL A 444 -7.72 -12.51 18.85
CA VAL A 444 -7.49 -13.47 19.92
C VAL A 444 -7.64 -12.75 21.25
N ASP A 445 -8.53 -13.23 22.12
CA ASP A 445 -8.73 -12.64 23.44
C ASP A 445 -7.68 -13.11 24.46
N TYR A 446 -7.66 -12.48 25.63
CA TYR A 446 -6.75 -12.84 26.73
C TYR A 446 -6.89 -14.29 27.23
N ARG A 447 -7.95 -15.01 26.83
CA ARG A 447 -8.18 -16.41 27.19
C ARG A 447 -7.76 -17.38 26.07
N GLY A 448 -7.15 -16.87 24.99
CA GLY A 448 -6.70 -17.70 23.87
C GLY A 448 -7.79 -18.11 22.90
N ARG A 449 -8.93 -17.41 22.88
CA ARG A 449 -10.09 -17.75 22.06
C ARG A 449 -10.13 -16.86 20.82
N LEU A 450 -10.52 -17.42 19.68
CA LEU A 450 -10.78 -16.64 18.46
C LEU A 450 -12.17 -16.03 18.55
N MET A 451 -12.23 -14.69 18.50
CA MET A 451 -13.46 -13.93 18.66
C MET A 451 -13.73 -13.09 17.41
N ASP A 452 -15.01 -12.99 17.02
CA ASP A 452 -15.54 -12.02 16.06
C ASP A 452 -16.51 -11.10 16.81
N GLY A 453 -16.02 -9.93 17.25
CA GLY A 453 -16.74 -9.07 18.18
C GLY A 453 -17.09 -9.79 19.49
N LYS A 454 -18.37 -10.16 19.67
CA LYS A 454 -18.86 -10.93 20.84
C LYS A 454 -19.00 -12.42 20.58
N ARG A 455 -18.90 -12.86 19.32
CA ARG A 455 -19.08 -14.26 18.93
C ARG A 455 -17.77 -15.00 19.08
N MET A 456 -17.79 -16.12 19.81
CA MET A 456 -16.66 -17.04 19.86
C MET A 456 -16.68 -17.94 18.63
N ILE A 457 -15.60 -17.92 17.87
CA ILE A 457 -15.39 -18.79 16.71
C ILE A 457 -14.70 -20.07 17.16
N GLU A 458 -13.64 -19.94 17.95
CA GLU A 458 -12.83 -21.07 18.41
C GLU A 458 -12.46 -20.89 19.88
N LYS A 459 -12.48 -22.01 20.63
CA LYS A 459 -12.27 -22.03 22.08
C LYS A 459 -10.80 -22.01 22.50
N ASP A 460 -9.91 -22.52 21.65
CA ASP A 460 -8.50 -22.62 21.99
C ASP A 460 -7.66 -22.56 20.71
N VAL A 461 -7.10 -21.39 20.45
CA VAL A 461 -6.18 -21.15 19.34
C VAL A 461 -4.73 -21.27 19.81
N LEU A 462 -4.49 -21.31 21.12
CA LEU A 462 -3.14 -21.33 21.69
C LEU A 462 -2.46 -22.70 21.54
N ASN A 463 -3.22 -23.76 21.24
CA ASN A 463 -2.66 -25.05 20.82
C ASN A 463 -2.01 -24.98 19.42
N THR A 464 -2.32 -23.95 18.63
CA THR A 464 -1.62 -23.64 17.38
C THR A 464 -0.51 -22.65 17.72
N MET A 465 0.76 -23.11 17.76
CA MET A 465 1.90 -22.21 17.94
C MET A 465 1.88 -21.14 16.84
N ASP A 466 2.13 -19.89 17.21
CA ASP A 466 2.31 -18.84 16.22
C ASP A 466 3.51 -19.20 15.32
N CYS A 467 3.38 -19.00 14.01
CA CYS A 467 4.44 -19.39 13.08
C CYS A 467 5.73 -18.57 13.30
N THR A 468 5.64 -17.40 13.94
CA THR A 468 6.81 -16.64 14.39
C THR A 468 7.55 -17.25 15.57
N ASP A 469 6.87 -18.10 16.35
CA ASP A 469 7.43 -18.77 17.54
C ASP A 469 7.96 -20.17 17.22
N LEU A 470 7.71 -20.65 16.00
CA LEU A 470 8.32 -21.87 15.49
C LEU A 470 9.81 -21.64 15.23
N LEU A 471 10.63 -22.33 16.00
CA LEU A 471 12.07 -22.39 15.79
C LEU A 471 12.37 -23.02 14.43
N SER A 472 13.27 -22.40 13.67
CA SER A 472 13.86 -23.05 12.50
C SER A 472 14.58 -24.35 12.88
N ASP A 473 14.66 -25.28 11.94
CA ASP A 473 15.40 -26.55 12.09
C ASP A 473 16.83 -26.30 12.56
N GLY A 474 17.47 -25.25 12.06
CA GLY A 474 18.81 -24.83 12.46
C GLY A 474 18.89 -24.45 13.94
N ALA A 475 17.96 -23.63 14.41
CA ALA A 475 17.89 -23.24 15.82
C ALA A 475 17.63 -24.44 16.72
N PHE A 476 16.70 -25.31 16.34
CA PHE A 476 16.38 -26.52 17.09
C PHE A 476 17.59 -27.45 17.22
N LEU A 477 18.29 -27.73 16.11
CA LEU A 477 19.50 -28.55 16.11
C LEU A 477 20.61 -27.92 16.95
N GLU A 478 20.79 -26.60 16.88
CA GLU A 478 21.83 -25.93 17.65
C GLU A 478 21.55 -25.93 19.16
N LEU A 479 20.28 -25.79 19.57
CA LEU A 479 19.86 -25.97 20.96
C LEU A 479 20.14 -27.39 21.48
N ILE A 480 19.86 -28.41 20.66
CA ILE A 480 20.18 -29.80 21.00
C ILE A 480 21.70 -29.96 21.17
N ARG A 481 22.49 -29.44 20.23
CA ARG A 481 23.95 -29.53 20.27
C ARG A 481 24.54 -28.84 21.49
N THR A 482 24.10 -27.64 21.82
CA THR A 482 24.55 -26.92 23.02
C THR A 482 24.17 -27.67 24.29
N LYS A 483 22.93 -28.17 24.42
CA LYS A 483 22.53 -28.97 25.59
C LYS A 483 23.32 -30.28 25.72
N LEU A 484 23.59 -30.97 24.61
CA LEU A 484 24.41 -32.20 24.60
C LEU A 484 25.88 -31.91 24.95
N LYS A 485 26.46 -30.81 24.45
CA LYS A 485 27.82 -30.36 24.81
C LYS A 485 27.93 -30.01 26.30
N CYS A 486 26.93 -29.33 26.86
CA CYS A 486 26.87 -29.05 28.30
C CYS A 486 26.77 -30.32 29.15
N ARG A 487 26.03 -31.35 28.69
CA ARG A 487 26.02 -32.67 29.34
C ARG A 487 27.40 -33.33 29.30
N LYS A 488 28.06 -33.38 28.14
CA LYS A 488 29.41 -33.97 28.03
C LYS A 488 30.44 -33.27 28.93
N ARG A 489 30.40 -31.93 29.02
CA ARG A 489 31.27 -31.15 29.94
C ARG A 489 30.99 -31.41 31.43
N LYS A 490 29.72 -31.62 31.81
CA LYS A 490 29.38 -32.01 33.19
C LYS A 490 29.93 -33.39 33.56
N TYR A 491 29.90 -34.35 32.64
CA TYR A 491 30.45 -35.69 32.89
C TYR A 491 31.98 -35.73 32.82
N SER A 492 32.64 -34.88 32.03
CA SER A 492 34.11 -34.81 32.01
C SER A 492 34.72 -34.12 33.23
N ASN A 493 33.95 -33.31 33.96
CA ASN A 493 34.38 -32.66 35.20
C ASN A 493 34.01 -33.45 36.48
N ILE A 494 33.52 -34.69 36.33
CA ILE A 494 33.17 -35.61 37.44
C ILE A 494 34.19 -36.76 37.58
N ASN A 495 35.27 -36.75 36.77
CA ASN A 495 36.40 -37.66 36.95
C ASN A 495 37.57 -36.91 37.60
#